data_AF-A0A165RLW0-F1
#
_entry.id   AF-A0A165RLW0-F1
#
_cell.length_a   1.000
_cell.length_b   1.000
_cell.length_c   1.000
_cell.angle_alpha   90.00
_cell.angle_beta   90.00
_cell.angle_gamma   90.00
#
_symmetry.space_group_name_H-M   'P 1'
#
loop_
_entity.id
_entity.type
_entity.pdbx_description
1 polymer ?
#
loop_
_entity_poly.entity_id
_entity_poly.type
_entity_poly.pdbx_seq_one_letter_code
_entity_poly.pdbx_strand_id
1 'polypeptide(L)'
;MRYQFIDAQNASHSTASLCAFMCVSCSGYYAWRKRPASARLREDIALLAHIKDKFEAQTELMAHGALQLNSALTALMQVGIAWFA
;
A
#
# COMPACT_ATOMS: atom_id res chain seq x y z
N MET A 1 -9.97 6.45 11.32
CA MET A 1 -11.07 5.63 11.84
C MET A 1 -10.81 5.31 13.31
N ARG A 2 -11.59 5.86 14.26
CA ARG A 2 -11.32 5.71 15.71
C ARG A 2 -11.28 4.25 16.17
N TYR A 3 -12.25 3.44 15.74
CA TYR A 3 -12.30 2.03 16.14
C TYR A 3 -11.18 1.18 15.52
N GLN A 4 -10.73 1.49 14.30
CA GLN A 4 -9.57 0.81 13.69
C GLN A 4 -8.28 1.11 14.46
N PHE A 5 -8.10 2.34 14.95
CA PHE A 5 -6.97 2.68 15.81
C PHE A 5 -7.01 1.88 17.13
N ILE A 6 -8.18 1.80 17.76
CA ILE A 6 -8.37 1.01 18.98
C ILE A 6 -8.06 -0.48 18.70
N ASP A 7 -8.53 -1.03 17.59
CA ASP A 7 -8.31 -2.43 17.22
C ASP A 7 -6.82 -2.73 16.97
N ALA A 8 -6.09 -1.82 16.32
CA ALA A 8 -4.66 -1.95 16.09
C ALA A 8 -3.81 -1.89 17.37
N GLN A 9 -4.28 -1.18 18.40
CA GLN A 9 -3.54 -0.95 19.64
C GLN A 9 -4.01 -1.84 20.81
N ASN A 10 -5.09 -2.61 20.63
CA ASN A 10 -5.72 -3.40 21.71
C ASN A 10 -4.82 -4.52 22.27
N ALA A 11 -3.76 -4.91 21.55
CA ALA A 11 -2.80 -5.92 21.99
C ALA A 11 -1.83 -5.37 23.05
N SER A 12 -1.48 -4.09 22.95
CA SER A 12 -0.50 -3.43 23.82
C SER A 12 -1.15 -2.60 24.93
N HIS A 13 -2.41 -2.19 24.75
CA HIS A 13 -3.13 -1.33 25.68
C HIS A 13 -4.52 -1.85 25.99
N SER A 14 -5.02 -1.55 27.20
CA SER A 14 -6.38 -1.93 27.58
C SER A 14 -7.40 -1.26 26.65
N THR A 15 -8.38 -2.03 26.18
CA THR A 15 -9.46 -1.51 25.31
C THR A 15 -10.21 -0.38 26.00
N ALA A 16 -10.43 -0.45 27.31
CA ALA A 16 -11.12 0.59 28.08
C ALA A 16 -10.35 1.92 28.06
N SER A 17 -9.03 1.89 28.25
CA SER A 17 -8.17 3.08 28.17
C SER A 17 -8.17 3.68 26.78
N LEU A 18 -8.10 2.85 25.73
CA LEU A 18 -8.15 3.31 24.34
C LEU A 18 -9.53 3.89 23.98
N CYS A 19 -10.61 3.29 24.45
CA CYS A 19 -11.97 3.82 24.26
C CYS A 19 -12.14 5.19 24.94
N ALA A 20 -11.64 5.33 26.17
CA ALA A 20 -11.63 6.61 26.87
C ALA A 20 -10.78 7.66 26.13
N PHE A 21 -9.57 7.30 25.71
CA PHE A 21 -8.66 8.17 24.97
C PHE A 21 -9.26 8.68 23.65
N MET A 22 -9.97 7.81 22.92
CA MET A 22 -10.60 8.16 21.65
C MET A 22 -12.02 8.74 21.81
N CYS A 23 -12.49 8.97 23.04
CA CYS A 23 -13.83 9.44 23.38
C CYS A 23 -14.95 8.62 22.73
N VAL A 24 -14.88 7.29 22.84
CA VAL A 24 -15.91 6.35 22.35
C VAL A 24 -16.31 5.34 23.44
N SER A 25 -17.48 4.71 23.29
CA SER A 25 -17.89 3.65 24.22
C SER A 25 -17.26 2.30 23.86
N CYS A 26 -16.94 1.50 24.88
CA CYS A 26 -16.49 0.12 24.70
C CYS A 26 -17.55 -0.74 24.00
N SER A 27 -18.83 -0.53 24.31
CA SER A 27 -19.94 -1.22 23.64
C SER A 27 -20.00 -0.88 22.16
N GLY A 28 -19.75 0.38 21.79
CA GLY A 28 -19.64 0.82 20.39
C GLY A 28 -18.48 0.16 19.65
N TYR A 29 -17.33 0.01 20.30
CA TYR A 29 -16.17 -0.70 19.76
C TYR A 29 -16.47 -2.19 19.51
N TYR A 30 -17.01 -2.91 20.49
CA TYR A 30 -17.35 -4.32 20.31
C TYR A 30 -18.48 -4.53 19.29
N ALA A 31 -19.46 -3.63 19.25
CA ALA A 31 -20.48 -3.65 18.21
C ALA A 31 -19.87 -3.43 16.82
N TRP A 32 -18.94 -2.46 16.70
CA TRP A 32 -18.22 -2.21 15.46
C TRP A 32 -17.40 -3.43 15.01
N ARG A 33 -16.68 -4.11 15.92
CA ARG A 33 -15.90 -5.33 15.59
C ARG A 33 -16.76 -6.49 15.08
N LYS A 34 -18.02 -6.58 15.52
CA LYS A 34 -18.96 -7.61 15.07
C LYS A 34 -19.65 -7.25 13.74
N ARG A 35 -19.55 -6.00 13.27
CA ARG A 35 -20.22 -5.60 12.02
C ARG A 35 -19.55 -6.30 10.84
N PRO A 36 -20.32 -6.88 9.92
CA PRO A 36 -19.78 -7.32 8.64
C PRO A 36 -19.19 -6.12 7.90
N ALA A 37 -18.22 -6.38 7.02
CA ALA A 37 -17.71 -5.36 6.10
C ALA A 37 -18.89 -4.71 5.36
N SER A 38 -18.95 -3.39 5.34
CA SER A 38 -19.96 -2.66 4.58
C SER A 38 -19.80 -2.95 3.08
N ALA A 39 -20.87 -2.78 2.30
CA ALA A 39 -20.80 -2.90 0.83
C ALA A 39 -19.70 -1.99 0.27
N ARG A 40 -19.65 -0.73 0.73
CA ARG A 40 -18.63 0.23 0.36
C ARG A 40 -17.21 -0.23 0.68
N LEU A 41 -16.96 -0.83 1.85
CA LEU A 41 -15.63 -1.31 2.20
C LEU A 41 -15.18 -2.44 1.26
N ARG A 42 -16.11 -3.32 0.85
CA ARG A 42 -15.81 -4.38 -0.12
C ARG A 42 -15.46 -3.82 -1.49
N GLU A 43 -16.23 -2.82 -1.94
CA GLU A 43 -15.96 -2.09 -3.19
C GLU A 43 -14.61 -1.37 -3.14
N ASP A 44 -14.30 -0.70 -2.03
CA ASP A 44 -13.02 -0.01 -1.84
C ASP A 44 -11.84 -1.01 -1.88
N ILE A 45 -11.98 -2.19 -1.25
CA ILE A 45 -10.95 -3.25 -1.30
C ILE A 45 -10.74 -3.73 -2.74
N ALA A 46 -11.82 -3.99 -3.47
CA ALA A 46 -11.74 -4.41 -4.88
C ALA A 46 -11.08 -3.34 -5.75
N LEU A 47 -11.46 -2.08 -5.55
CA LEU A 47 -10.88 -0.94 -6.27
C LEU A 47 -9.39 -0.77 -5.95
N LEU A 48 -9.00 -0.90 -4.68
CA LEU A 48 -7.60 -0.82 -4.27
C LEU A 48 -6.76 -1.95 -4.88
N ALA A 49 -7.29 -3.16 -5.01
CA ALA A 49 -6.61 -4.24 -5.72
C ALA A 49 -6.37 -3.88 -7.18
N HIS A 50 -7.39 -3.37 -7.89
CA HIS A 50 -7.23 -2.93 -9.28
C HIS A 50 -6.23 -1.78 -9.47
N ILE A 51 -6.19 -0.84 -8.53
CA ILE A 51 -5.21 0.27 -8.56
C ILE A 51 -3.80 -0.28 -8.40
N LYS A 52 -3.59 -1.23 -7.47
CA LYS A 52 -2.29 -1.85 -7.23
C LYS A 52 -1.81 -2.61 -8.47
N ASP A 53 -2.65 -3.48 -9.04
CA ASP A 53 -2.29 -4.25 -10.24
C ASP A 53 -1.87 -3.33 -11.39
N LYS A 54 -2.64 -2.25 -11.63
CA LYS A 54 -2.31 -1.26 -12.67
C LYS A 54 -0.99 -0.56 -12.39
N PHE A 55 -0.76 -0.17 -11.14
CA PHE A 55 0.45 0.55 -10.75
C PHE A 55 1.69 -0.35 -10.84
N GLU A 56 1.61 -1.60 -10.40
CA GLU A 56 2.67 -2.59 -10.50
C GLU A 56 3.02 -2.87 -11.96
N ALA A 57 2.02 -3.14 -12.81
CA ALA A 57 2.24 -3.36 -14.24
C ALA A 57 2.92 -2.16 -14.94
N GLN A 58 2.53 -0.93 -14.58
CA GLN A 58 3.18 0.27 -15.12
C GLN A 58 4.62 0.43 -14.61
N THR A 59 4.87 0.11 -13.34
CA THR A 59 6.20 0.20 -12.73
C THR A 59 7.16 -0.82 -13.35
N GLU A 60 6.70 -2.04 -13.60
CA GLU A 60 7.45 -3.07 -14.31
C GLU A 60 7.80 -2.62 -15.73
N LEU A 61 6.84 -2.08 -16.47
CA LEU A 61 7.08 -1.58 -17.83
C LEU A 61 8.13 -0.45 -17.85
N MET A 62 8.05 0.50 -16.90
CA MET A 62 9.03 1.58 -16.77
C MET A 62 10.42 1.05 -16.40
N ALA A 63 10.50 0.06 -15.51
CA ALA A 63 11.77 -0.57 -15.13
C ALA A 63 12.43 -1.29 -16.32
N HIS A 64 11.64 -2.02 -17.12
CA HIS A 64 12.12 -2.65 -18.34
C HIS A 64 12.63 -1.63 -19.37
N GLY A 65 11.92 -0.52 -19.57
CA GLY A 65 12.35 0.55 -20.47
C GLY A 65 13.67 1.21 -20.03
N ALA A 66 13.84 1.43 -18.72
CA ALA A 66 15.07 1.99 -18.16
C ALA A 66 16.29 1.07 -18.38
N LEU A 67 16.11 -0.25 -18.25
CA LEU A 67 17.17 -1.23 -18.54
C LEU A 67 17.58 -1.23 -20.01
N GLN A 68 16.61 -1.15 -20.93
CA GLN A 68 16.88 -1.09 -22.36
C GLN A 68 17.68 0.17 -22.73
N LEU A 69 17.26 1.35 -22.23
CA LEU A 69 17.98 2.61 -22.43
C LEU A 69 19.41 2.55 -21.86
N ASN A 70 19.58 2.02 -20.65
CA ASN A 70 20.90 1.91 -20.03
C ASN A 70 21.84 0.96 -20.81
N SER A 71 21.30 -0.16 -21.30
CA SER A 71 22.06 -1.10 -22.13
C SER A 71 22.49 -0.47 -23.46
N ALA A 72 21.62 0.32 -24.10
CA ALA A 72 21.92 1.04 -25.32
C ALA A 72 22.98 2.13 -25.12
N LEU A 73 22.90 2.89 -24.02
CA LEU A 73 23.90 3.88 -23.65
C LEU A 73 25.27 3.22 -23.39
N THR A 74 25.29 2.10 -22.69
CA THR A 74 26.51 1.34 -22.41
C THR A 74 27.16 0.83 -23.70
N ALA A 75 26.37 0.29 -24.62
CA ALA A 75 26.85 -0.18 -25.92
C ALA A 75 27.46 0.97 -26.76
N LEU A 76 26.82 2.15 -26.76
CA LEU A 76 27.34 3.34 -27.44
C LEU A 76 28.66 3.84 -26.84
N MET A 77 28.80 3.81 -25.51
CA MET A 77 30.06 4.15 -24.84
C MET A 77 31.19 3.19 -25.23
N GLN A 78 30.90 1.88 -25.36
CA GLN A 78 31.88 0.87 -25.76
C GLN A 78 32.35 1.03 -27.21
N VAL A 79 31.44 1.34 -28.13
CA VAL A 79 31.79 1.63 -29.53
C VAL A 79 32.62 2.91 -29.65
N GLY A 80 32.33 3.93 -28.85
CA GLY A 80 33.12 5.16 -28.80
C GLY A 80 34.55 4.95 -28.30
N ILE A 81 34.74 4.11 -27.26
CA ILE A 81 36.07 3.74 -26.75
C ILE A 81 36.84 2.89 -27.79
N ALA A 82 36.16 1.99 -28.49
CA ALA A 82 36.75 1.15 -29.53
C ALA A 82 37.18 1.92 -30.79
N TRP A 83 36.63 3.11 -31.03
CA TRP A 83 37.03 4.00 -32.14
C TRP A 83 38.27 4.85 -31.83
N PHE A 84 38.67 4.95 -30.55
CA PHE A 84 39.79 5.77 -30.09
C PHE A 84 41.07 4.98 -29.82
N ALA A 85 41.05 3.65 -29.94
CA ALA A 85 42.20 2.75 -29.79
C ALA A 85 42.62 2.17 -31.15
#